data_AF-A0A495SAX7-F1
#
_entry.id   AF-A0A495SAX7-F1
#
_cell.length_a   1.000
_cell.length_b   1.000
_cell.length_c   1.000
_cell.angle_alpha   90.00
_cell.angle_beta   90.00
_cell.angle_gamma   90.00
#
_symmetry.space_group_name_H-M   'P 1'
#
loop_
_entity.id
_entity.type
_entity.pdbx_description
1 polymer ?
#
loop_
_entity_poly.entity_id
_entity_poly.type
_entity_poly.pdbx_seq_one_letter_code
_entity_poly.pdbx_strand_id
1 'polypeptide(L)'
;MVLNIIFSYNRAIQLDYLLQSVLQHFKTDSKIVILYHTSGNHKKGYDLLKEKYAGQQNISFVERKNVLFDVSYIKAIHSEKDWKFFKEKNLFNKYGDNFKGLLQNIIRKSDCEFVMFNTDDGVFFDDVVISDEIFNIIRNNPENASYRLYVGENLEGQPSYVKKKNDYYEWDYYTDTVVHHWSYPFSVDATIYHSKGLLKYLEKMVYHNPVTLEENGCQYILQHRLFRIGLSPIQSKLVATKLNRVSVDSLNPTIHIKPDFLNEKFLDGYTLELIIPEKIDNANIVPDKIYLIKGDTKELIYSMDAQGEKIQSLLGIEGAKEQLE
;
A
#
# COMPACT_ATOMS: atom_id res chain seq x y z
N MET A 1 -10.21 1.08 -16.47
CA MET A 1 -9.72 2.12 -15.55
C MET A 1 -9.55 1.56 -14.15
N VAL A 2 -8.45 1.91 -13.48
CA VAL A 2 -8.10 1.50 -12.11
C VAL A 2 -8.30 2.67 -11.14
N LEU A 3 -8.96 2.42 -10.00
CA LEU A 3 -8.99 3.35 -8.87
C LEU A 3 -7.80 3.06 -7.96
N ASN A 4 -6.76 3.89 -8.01
CA ASN A 4 -5.63 3.83 -7.10
C ASN A 4 -5.94 4.60 -5.81
N ILE A 5 -6.22 3.88 -4.72
CA ILE A 5 -6.41 4.48 -3.40
C ILE A 5 -5.09 4.41 -2.64
N ILE A 6 -4.51 5.58 -2.36
CA ILE A 6 -3.25 5.70 -1.63
C ILE A 6 -3.56 6.05 -0.18
N PHE A 7 -3.12 5.22 0.75
CA PHE A 7 -3.22 5.47 2.18
C PHE A 7 -2.02 6.26 2.67
N SER A 8 -2.27 7.34 3.41
CA SER A 8 -1.18 8.19 3.89
C SER A 8 -1.42 8.79 5.28
N TYR A 9 -0.37 8.87 6.09
CA TYR A 9 -0.42 9.48 7.42
C TYR A 9 0.92 10.11 7.79
N ASN A 10 0.97 11.44 7.96
CA ASN A 10 2.16 12.19 8.39
C ASN A 10 3.43 11.95 7.54
N ARG A 11 3.28 11.64 6.25
CA ARG A 11 4.42 11.41 5.32
C ARG A 11 4.24 12.12 3.98
N ALA A 12 3.93 13.42 4.02
CA ALA A 12 3.64 14.21 2.82
C ALA A 12 4.74 14.13 1.75
N ILE A 13 6.03 14.20 2.12
CA ILE A 13 7.12 14.12 1.15
C ILE A 13 7.27 12.74 0.49
N GLN A 14 6.96 11.66 1.22
CA GLN A 14 7.02 10.30 0.68
C GLN A 14 5.80 10.05 -0.21
N LEU A 15 4.62 10.54 0.18
CA LEU A 15 3.44 10.57 -0.67
C LEU A 15 3.70 11.34 -1.98
N ASP A 16 4.39 12.49 -1.90
CA ASP A 16 4.79 13.23 -3.08
C ASP A 16 5.67 12.40 -4.01
N TYR A 17 6.65 11.68 -3.44
CA TYR A 17 7.56 10.83 -4.19
C TYR A 17 6.82 9.65 -4.85
N LEU A 18 5.90 9.00 -4.13
CA LEU A 18 5.02 7.98 -4.71
C LEU A 18 4.20 8.56 -5.86
N LEU A 19 3.54 9.71 -5.68
CA LEU A 19 2.72 10.34 -6.71
C LEU A 19 3.55 10.66 -7.97
N GLN A 20 4.77 11.18 -7.81
CA GLN A 20 5.69 11.40 -8.92
C GLN A 20 6.00 10.09 -9.65
N SER A 21 6.34 9.02 -8.91
CA SER A 21 6.61 7.71 -9.51
C SER A 21 5.39 7.11 -10.23
N VAL A 22 4.18 7.27 -9.67
CA VAL A 22 2.93 6.82 -10.29
C VAL A 22 2.68 7.56 -11.60
N LEU A 23 2.82 8.89 -11.60
CA LEU A 23 2.65 9.71 -12.81
C LEU A 23 3.71 9.40 -13.87
N GLN A 24 4.92 9.07 -13.43
CA GLN A 24 6.01 8.70 -14.31
C GLN A 24 5.82 7.31 -14.91
N HIS A 25 5.44 6.30 -14.13
CA HIS A 25 5.56 4.90 -14.52
C HIS A 25 4.24 4.16 -14.71
N PHE A 26 3.15 4.58 -14.05
CA PHE A 26 1.87 3.90 -14.16
C PHE A 26 1.11 4.37 -15.40
N LYS A 27 1.35 3.73 -16.54
CA LYS A 27 0.79 4.10 -17.85
C LYS A 27 -0.65 3.63 -18.07
N THR A 28 -1.15 2.79 -17.17
CA THR A 28 -2.52 2.29 -17.25
C THR A 28 -3.50 3.34 -16.74
N ASP A 29 -4.60 3.56 -17.46
CA ASP A 29 -5.61 4.56 -17.12
C ASP A 29 -6.13 4.40 -15.67
N SER A 30 -5.98 5.47 -14.89
CA SER A 30 -6.27 5.44 -13.47
C SER A 30 -6.73 6.77 -12.88
N LYS A 31 -7.56 6.66 -11.85
CA LYS A 31 -7.93 7.74 -10.93
C LYS A 31 -7.22 7.50 -9.60
N ILE A 32 -6.67 8.56 -9.02
CA ILE A 32 -5.94 8.52 -7.76
C ILE A 32 -6.77 9.19 -6.66
N VAL A 33 -6.97 8.47 -5.55
CA VAL A 33 -7.60 9.01 -4.34
C VAL A 33 -6.63 8.85 -3.18
N ILE A 34 -6.18 9.95 -2.62
CA ILE A 34 -5.38 9.97 -1.41
C ILE A 34 -6.34 9.94 -0.22
N LEU A 35 -6.43 8.80 0.47
CA LEU A 35 -7.17 8.65 1.72
C LEU A 35 -6.21 8.86 2.89
N TYR A 36 -6.25 10.03 3.51
CA TYR A 36 -5.21 10.44 4.46
C TYR A 36 -5.74 10.88 5.83
N HIS A 37 -4.83 10.94 6.79
CA HIS A 37 -5.02 11.63 8.07
C HIS A 37 -3.75 12.43 8.39
N THR A 38 -3.84 13.44 9.26
CA THR A 38 -2.69 14.23 9.68
C THR A 38 -2.77 14.59 11.16
N SER A 39 -1.62 14.89 11.77
CA SER A 39 -1.55 15.46 13.12
C SER A 39 -0.59 16.64 13.18
N GLY A 40 -0.94 17.68 13.95
CA GLY A 40 -0.06 18.83 14.19
C GLY A 40 0.38 19.53 12.91
N ASN A 41 1.68 19.79 12.78
CA ASN A 41 2.26 20.51 11.64
C ASN A 41 2.21 19.73 10.32
N HIS A 42 1.98 18.42 10.35
CA HIS A 42 1.88 17.60 9.12
C HIS A 42 0.74 18.04 8.22
N LYS A 43 -0.33 18.64 8.77
CA LYS A 43 -1.45 19.16 7.98
C LYS A 43 -0.98 20.12 6.88
N LYS A 44 0.01 20.98 7.19
CA LYS A 44 0.56 21.94 6.23
C LYS A 44 1.21 21.25 5.03
N GLY A 45 1.88 20.12 5.25
CA GLY A 45 2.47 19.33 4.17
C GLY A 45 1.39 18.82 3.20
N TYR A 46 0.27 18.32 3.70
CA TYR A 46 -0.84 17.89 2.83
C TYR A 46 -1.57 19.05 2.17
N ASP A 47 -1.62 20.23 2.81
CA ASP A 47 -2.12 21.45 2.17
C ASP A 47 -1.25 21.82 0.95
N LEU A 48 0.09 21.77 1.07
CA LEU A 48 1.01 21.96 -0.06
C LEU A 48 0.82 20.92 -1.17
N LEU A 49 0.58 19.64 -0.83
CA LEU A 49 0.31 18.61 -1.83
C LEU A 49 -0.97 18.89 -2.61
N LYS A 50 -2.05 19.29 -1.92
CA LYS A 50 -3.31 19.65 -2.59
C LYS A 50 -3.11 20.80 -3.56
N GLU A 51 -2.32 21.81 -3.20
CA GLU A 51 -1.96 22.92 -4.08
C GLU A 51 -1.12 22.44 -5.27
N LYS A 52 -0.07 21.66 -5.01
CA LYS A 52 0.84 21.11 -6.04
C LYS A 52 0.09 20.29 -7.11
N TYR A 53 -0.89 19.50 -6.70
CA TYR A 53 -1.65 18.61 -7.59
C TYR A 53 -3.04 19.16 -7.98
N ALA A 54 -3.37 20.41 -7.66
CA ALA A 54 -4.71 21.00 -7.92
C ALA A 54 -5.11 20.99 -9.40
N GLY A 55 -4.13 21.05 -10.31
CA GLY A 55 -4.37 20.98 -11.76
C GLY A 55 -4.66 19.58 -12.31
N GLN A 56 -4.48 18.52 -11.50
CA GLN A 56 -4.65 17.14 -11.96
C GLN A 56 -6.06 16.63 -11.62
N GLN A 57 -6.93 16.58 -12.64
CA GLN A 57 -8.34 16.20 -12.46
C GLN A 57 -8.53 14.74 -12.02
N ASN A 58 -7.55 13.87 -12.27
CA ASN A 58 -7.58 12.47 -11.86
C ASN A 58 -7.04 12.24 -10.44
N ILE A 59 -6.57 13.27 -9.72
CA ILE A 59 -6.05 13.17 -8.36
C ILE A 59 -7.00 13.88 -7.38
N SER A 60 -7.37 13.20 -6.30
CA SER A 60 -8.22 13.78 -5.26
C SER A 60 -7.75 13.42 -3.85
N PHE A 61 -8.01 14.32 -2.90
CA PHE A 61 -7.62 14.18 -1.51
C PHE A 61 -8.85 14.05 -0.63
N VAL A 62 -8.88 13.01 0.21
CA VAL A 62 -10.00 12.69 1.10
C VAL A 62 -9.46 12.46 2.52
N GLU A 63 -9.77 13.39 3.42
CA GLU A 63 -9.30 13.34 4.80
C GLU A 63 -10.24 12.51 5.69
N ARG A 64 -9.64 11.62 6.48
CA ARG A 64 -10.31 10.88 7.57
C ARG A 64 -10.77 11.86 8.65
N LYS A 65 -11.96 11.63 9.19
CA LYS A 65 -12.58 12.45 10.22
C LYS A 65 -12.87 11.62 11.45
N ASN A 66 -12.62 12.19 12.62
CA ASN A 66 -13.02 11.60 13.88
C ASN A 66 -14.55 11.44 13.91
N VAL A 67 -15.01 10.25 14.29
CA VAL A 67 -16.44 9.95 14.41
C VAL A 67 -16.67 9.12 15.66
N LEU A 68 -17.80 9.36 16.33
CA LEU A 68 -18.20 8.54 17.48
C LEU A 68 -18.60 7.12 17.06
N PHE A 69 -19.21 6.99 15.88
CA PHE A 69 -19.66 5.71 15.34
C PHE A 69 -19.63 5.74 13.81
N ASP A 70 -18.88 4.83 13.21
CA ASP A 70 -18.89 4.60 11.76
C ASP A 70 -19.93 3.51 11.44
N VAL A 71 -21.01 3.90 10.77
CA VAL A 71 -22.14 2.99 10.44
C VAL A 71 -21.74 1.82 9.55
N SER A 72 -20.58 1.88 8.88
CA SER A 72 -20.08 0.76 8.08
C SER A 72 -19.74 -0.48 8.91
N TYR A 73 -19.56 -0.35 10.24
CA TYR A 73 -19.31 -1.50 11.12
C TYR A 73 -20.55 -2.36 11.37
N ILE A 74 -21.76 -1.84 11.15
CA ILE A 74 -23.00 -2.60 11.35
C ILE A 74 -23.01 -3.90 10.53
N LYS A 75 -22.43 -3.86 9.32
CA LYS A 75 -22.32 -5.02 8.42
C LYS A 75 -21.13 -5.94 8.70
N ALA A 76 -20.21 -5.55 9.59
CA ALA A 76 -18.96 -6.26 9.83
C ALA A 76 -18.88 -6.92 11.22
N ILE A 77 -19.72 -6.49 12.16
CA ILE A 77 -19.75 -7.04 13.52
C ILE A 77 -20.61 -8.31 13.51
N HIS A 78 -19.96 -9.48 13.55
CA HIS A 78 -20.64 -10.79 13.55
C HIS A 78 -20.31 -11.64 14.78
N SER A 79 -19.28 -11.26 15.54
CA SER A 79 -18.80 -12.01 16.69
C SER A 79 -18.44 -11.10 17.88
N GLU A 80 -18.24 -11.70 19.06
CA GLU A 80 -17.72 -10.99 20.23
C GLU A 80 -16.33 -10.39 19.97
N LYS A 81 -15.50 -11.06 19.16
CA LYS A 81 -14.18 -10.58 18.74
C LYS A 81 -14.32 -9.28 17.93
N ASP A 82 -15.24 -9.25 16.97
CA ASP A 82 -15.49 -8.05 16.15
C ASP A 82 -16.03 -6.89 17.00
N TRP A 83 -16.92 -7.20 17.95
CA TRP A 83 -17.43 -6.21 18.89
C TRP A 83 -16.34 -5.64 19.80
N LYS A 84 -15.43 -6.49 20.30
CA LYS A 84 -14.28 -6.07 21.08
C LYS A 84 -13.35 -5.18 20.26
N PHE A 85 -13.03 -5.58 19.03
CA PHE A 85 -12.23 -4.78 18.10
C PHE A 85 -12.85 -3.39 17.87
N PHE A 86 -14.16 -3.34 17.56
CA PHE A 86 -14.87 -2.09 17.34
C PHE A 86 -14.84 -1.18 18.57
N LYS A 87 -15.05 -1.73 19.77
CA LYS A 87 -14.98 -0.97 21.01
C LYS A 87 -13.59 -0.38 21.24
N GLU A 88 -12.54 -1.18 21.06
CA GLU A 88 -11.15 -0.77 21.32
C GLU A 88 -10.64 0.25 20.31
N LYS A 89 -10.90 0.04 19.02
CA LYS A 89 -10.33 0.86 17.94
C LYS A 89 -11.20 2.06 17.56
N ASN A 90 -12.51 2.05 17.86
CA ASN A 90 -13.43 3.14 17.55
C ASN A 90 -14.08 3.75 18.80
N LEU A 91 -14.91 2.99 19.55
CA LEU A 91 -15.76 3.58 20.60
C LEU A 91 -14.97 4.18 21.78
N PHE A 92 -13.93 3.49 22.25
CA PHE A 92 -13.10 3.91 23.38
C PHE A 92 -11.82 4.62 22.94
N ASN A 93 -11.54 4.65 21.65
CA ASN A 93 -10.41 5.38 21.10
C ASN A 93 -10.84 6.81 20.78
N LYS A 94 -10.32 7.79 21.53
CA LYS A 94 -10.54 9.21 21.26
C LYS A 94 -10.00 9.67 19.89
N TYR A 95 -9.16 8.86 19.25
CA TYR A 95 -8.64 9.03 17.90
C TYR A 95 -9.29 8.09 16.89
N GLY A 96 -10.42 7.45 17.25
CA GLY A 96 -11.22 6.67 16.32
C GLY A 96 -11.77 7.55 15.19
N ASP A 97 -11.65 7.07 13.97
CA ASP A 97 -12.07 7.79 12.77
C ASP A 97 -12.89 6.92 11.81
N ASN A 98 -13.32 7.54 10.71
CA ASN A 98 -14.21 6.95 9.72
C ASN A 98 -13.50 6.22 8.58
N PHE A 99 -12.26 5.73 8.77
CA PHE A 99 -11.48 5.06 7.72
C PHE A 99 -12.27 4.00 6.95
N LYS A 100 -12.96 3.11 7.68
CA LYS A 100 -13.71 1.99 7.11
C LYS A 100 -14.81 2.49 6.16
N GLY A 101 -15.70 3.34 6.66
CA GLY A 101 -16.82 3.86 5.90
C GLY A 101 -16.36 4.75 4.75
N LEU A 102 -15.28 5.51 4.93
CA LEU A 102 -14.73 6.39 3.91
C LEU A 102 -14.12 5.60 2.75
N LEU A 103 -13.31 4.57 3.03
CA LEU A 103 -12.77 3.66 2.02
C LEU A 103 -13.87 2.99 1.21
N GLN A 104 -14.86 2.39 1.88
CA GLN A 104 -15.98 1.74 1.21
C GLN A 104 -16.78 2.71 0.34
N ASN A 105 -16.99 3.93 0.83
CA ASN A 105 -17.71 4.96 0.08
C ASN A 105 -16.92 5.45 -1.14
N ILE A 106 -15.60 5.58 -1.06
CA ILE A 106 -14.74 5.91 -2.20
C ILE A 106 -14.90 4.84 -3.30
N ILE A 107 -14.78 3.56 -2.95
CA ILE A 107 -14.92 2.45 -3.91
C ILE A 107 -16.34 2.42 -4.48
N ARG A 108 -17.38 2.53 -3.64
CA ARG A 108 -18.79 2.46 -4.04
C ARG A 108 -19.20 3.57 -5.01
N LYS A 109 -18.65 4.78 -4.85
CA LYS A 109 -18.97 5.95 -5.68
C LYS A 109 -18.12 6.05 -6.94
N SER A 110 -17.05 5.27 -7.03
CA SER A 110 -16.20 5.25 -8.21
C SER A 110 -16.86 4.51 -9.37
N ASP A 111 -16.59 4.99 -10.58
CA ASP A 111 -16.89 4.34 -11.86
C ASP A 111 -15.75 3.41 -12.32
N CYS A 112 -14.65 3.31 -11.57
CA CYS A 112 -13.54 2.41 -11.90
C CYS A 112 -13.92 0.95 -11.64
N GLU A 113 -13.77 0.12 -12.66
CA GLU A 113 -14.02 -1.32 -12.57
C GLU A 113 -13.05 -2.05 -11.64
N PHE A 114 -11.81 -1.57 -11.57
CA PHE A 114 -10.75 -2.14 -10.74
C PHE A 114 -10.31 -1.17 -9.65
N VAL A 115 -9.82 -1.71 -8.54
CA VAL A 115 -9.26 -0.93 -7.42
C VAL A 115 -7.87 -1.46 -7.10
N MET A 116 -6.96 -0.54 -6.84
CA MET A 116 -5.61 -0.79 -6.37
C MET A 116 -5.42 -0.04 -5.06
N PHE A 117 -4.69 -0.64 -4.13
CA PHE A 117 -4.20 0.04 -2.93
C PHE A 117 -2.72 0.34 -3.05
N ASN A 118 -2.29 1.43 -2.43
CA ASN A 118 -0.88 1.73 -2.17
C ASN A 118 -0.75 2.41 -0.80
N THR A 119 0.46 2.37 -0.25
CA THR A 119 0.87 3.18 0.90
C THR A 119 1.89 4.22 0.46
N ASP A 120 1.95 5.35 1.16
CA ASP A 120 2.86 6.47 0.88
C ASP A 120 4.36 6.17 0.98
N ASP A 121 4.78 4.96 1.34
CA ASP A 121 6.16 4.48 1.27
C ASP A 121 6.46 3.60 0.06
N GLY A 122 5.48 3.34 -0.81
CA GLY A 122 5.65 2.66 -2.10
C GLY A 122 6.33 3.54 -3.16
N VAL A 123 7.03 2.91 -4.11
CA VAL A 123 7.68 3.56 -5.25
C VAL A 123 7.57 2.66 -6.47
N PHE A 124 7.03 3.19 -7.57
CA PHE A 124 7.13 2.56 -8.87
C PHE A 124 8.49 2.84 -9.49
N PHE A 125 9.22 1.81 -9.89
CA PHE A 125 10.58 1.95 -10.42
C PHE A 125 10.72 1.54 -11.89
N ASP A 126 9.63 1.08 -12.49
CA ASP A 126 9.57 0.69 -13.89
C ASP A 126 8.13 0.84 -14.44
N ASP A 127 8.01 0.97 -15.75
CA ASP A 127 6.75 1.23 -16.42
C ASP A 127 5.75 0.07 -16.25
N VAL A 128 4.50 0.45 -15.99
CA VAL A 128 3.36 -0.45 -15.78
C VAL A 128 2.30 -0.23 -16.85
N VAL A 129 2.19 -1.19 -17.75
CA VAL A 129 1.10 -1.32 -18.72
C VAL A 129 0.39 -2.64 -18.45
N ILE A 130 -0.87 -2.59 -18.02
CA ILE A 130 -1.67 -3.79 -17.74
C ILE A 130 -2.41 -4.17 -19.01
N SER A 131 -2.21 -5.40 -19.48
CA SER A 131 -2.87 -5.90 -20.67
C SER A 131 -4.36 -6.19 -20.45
N ASP A 132 -5.15 -6.14 -21.53
CA ASP A 132 -6.57 -6.50 -21.49
C ASP A 132 -6.78 -7.96 -21.06
N GLU A 133 -5.82 -8.84 -21.31
CA GLU A 133 -5.86 -10.24 -20.84
C GLU A 133 -5.95 -10.30 -19.31
N ILE A 134 -5.07 -9.58 -18.60
CA ILE A 134 -5.09 -9.52 -17.13
C ILE A 134 -6.40 -8.94 -16.62
N PHE A 135 -6.87 -7.84 -17.22
CA PHE A 135 -8.15 -7.24 -16.85
C PHE A 135 -9.33 -8.20 -17.10
N ASN A 136 -9.31 -8.97 -18.18
CA ASN A 136 -10.32 -9.98 -18.46
C ASN A 136 -10.31 -11.12 -17.43
N ILE A 137 -9.13 -11.58 -16.98
CA ILE A 137 -9.04 -12.59 -15.92
C ILE A 137 -9.68 -12.07 -14.64
N ILE A 138 -9.33 -10.85 -14.21
CA ILE A 138 -9.88 -10.26 -12.98
C ILE A 138 -11.40 -10.01 -13.11
N ARG A 139 -11.85 -9.47 -14.25
CA ARG A 139 -13.26 -9.20 -14.55
C ARG A 139 -14.12 -10.47 -14.52
N ASN A 140 -13.61 -11.56 -15.09
CA ASN A 140 -14.30 -12.85 -15.10
C ASN A 140 -14.24 -13.57 -13.74
N ASN A 141 -13.36 -13.14 -12.84
CA ASN A 141 -13.14 -13.72 -11.50
C ASN A 141 -13.18 -12.63 -10.41
N PRO A 142 -14.28 -11.87 -10.28
CA PRO A 142 -14.31 -10.63 -9.50
C PRO A 142 -14.04 -10.82 -8.00
N GLU A 143 -14.28 -12.02 -7.48
CA GLU A 143 -14.09 -12.39 -6.06
C GLU A 143 -12.89 -13.34 -5.88
N ASN A 144 -12.18 -13.67 -6.97
CA ASN A 144 -11.23 -14.78 -7.02
C ASN A 144 -9.88 -14.47 -7.68
N ALA A 145 -9.69 -13.31 -8.29
CA ALA A 145 -8.41 -12.96 -8.91
C ALA A 145 -7.87 -11.61 -8.42
N SER A 146 -6.54 -11.53 -8.28
CA SER A 146 -5.80 -10.30 -7.99
C SER A 146 -4.50 -10.22 -8.79
N TYR A 147 -4.09 -9.01 -9.16
CA TYR A 147 -2.83 -8.76 -9.88
C TYR A 147 -1.89 -7.90 -9.05
N ARG A 148 -0.73 -8.45 -8.71
CA ARG A 148 0.21 -7.87 -7.74
C ARG A 148 1.42 -7.30 -8.46
N LEU A 149 1.61 -6.00 -8.35
CA LEU A 149 2.72 -5.32 -9.00
C LEU A 149 4.02 -5.37 -8.20
N TYR A 150 3.99 -5.79 -6.94
CA TYR A 150 5.18 -5.83 -6.08
C TYR A 150 5.89 -7.19 -6.06
N VAL A 151 5.41 -8.19 -6.80
CA VAL A 151 6.08 -9.51 -6.93
C VAL A 151 6.44 -9.83 -8.38
N GLY A 152 7.50 -10.61 -8.57
CA GLY A 152 8.03 -11.02 -9.86
C GLY A 152 9.25 -11.95 -9.69
N GLU A 153 9.81 -12.44 -10.80
CA GLU A 153 10.95 -13.38 -10.83
C GLU A 153 12.26 -12.79 -10.29
N ASN A 154 12.34 -11.46 -10.19
CA ASN A 154 13.47 -10.77 -9.58
C ASN A 154 13.51 -10.93 -8.06
N LEU A 155 12.39 -11.24 -7.41
CA LEU A 155 12.36 -11.46 -5.96
C LEU A 155 12.88 -12.84 -5.58
N GLU A 156 13.55 -12.92 -4.44
CA GLU A 156 13.95 -14.20 -3.85
C GLU A 156 12.75 -15.04 -3.42
N GLY A 157 12.92 -16.36 -3.47
CA GLY A 157 11.90 -17.30 -2.99
C GLY A 157 10.71 -17.50 -3.91
N GLN A 158 10.84 -17.30 -5.23
CA GLN A 158 9.80 -17.68 -6.19
C GLN A 158 9.49 -19.19 -6.10
N PRO A 159 8.24 -19.59 -5.76
CA PRO A 159 7.89 -20.99 -5.65
C PRO A 159 7.80 -21.70 -7.00
N SER A 160 8.10 -23.00 -7.01
CA SER A 160 8.08 -23.83 -8.22
C SER A 160 6.68 -24.03 -8.83
N TYR A 161 5.61 -23.80 -8.05
CA TYR A 161 4.23 -23.91 -8.52
C TYR A 161 3.76 -22.68 -9.30
N VAL A 162 4.52 -21.58 -9.27
CA VAL A 162 4.20 -20.35 -10.02
C VAL A 162 4.49 -20.58 -11.50
N LYS A 163 3.49 -20.33 -12.35
CA LYS A 163 3.58 -20.64 -13.79
C LYS A 163 3.77 -19.37 -14.59
N LYS A 164 4.86 -19.32 -15.35
CA LYS A 164 5.06 -18.28 -16.38
C LYS A 164 4.05 -18.49 -17.50
N LYS A 165 3.24 -17.47 -17.77
CA LYS A 165 2.49 -17.28 -19.00
C LYS A 165 3.30 -16.34 -19.90
N ASN A 166 2.74 -15.88 -21.02
CA ASN A 166 3.47 -15.08 -22.01
C ASN A 166 4.24 -13.91 -21.37
N ASP A 167 3.53 -13.00 -20.72
CA ASP A 167 4.04 -11.73 -20.17
C ASP A 167 3.68 -11.53 -18.68
N TYR A 168 3.17 -12.57 -18.01
CA TYR A 168 2.80 -12.55 -16.59
C TYR A 168 3.02 -13.91 -15.93
N TYR A 169 2.95 -13.93 -14.60
CA TYR A 169 2.89 -15.14 -13.79
C TYR A 169 1.47 -15.39 -13.28
N GLU A 170 1.12 -16.66 -13.16
CA GLU A 170 -0.16 -17.12 -12.62
C GLU A 170 0.08 -18.24 -11.60
N TRP A 171 -0.61 -18.19 -10.47
CA TRP A 171 -0.57 -19.24 -9.46
C TRP A 171 -1.87 -19.30 -8.65
N ASP A 172 -1.96 -20.32 -7.81
CA ASP A 172 -3.01 -20.47 -6.81
C ASP A 172 -2.42 -20.18 -5.43
N TYR A 173 -2.90 -19.13 -4.75
CA TYR A 173 -2.39 -18.71 -3.43
C TYR A 173 -2.48 -19.83 -2.37
N TYR A 174 -3.39 -20.79 -2.55
CA TYR A 174 -3.62 -21.88 -1.60
C TYR A 174 -2.85 -23.17 -1.95
N THR A 175 -1.90 -23.08 -2.88
CA THR A 175 -0.98 -24.19 -3.17
C THR A 175 0.00 -24.41 -2.02
N ASP A 176 0.45 -23.33 -1.39
CA ASP A 176 1.30 -23.36 -0.20
C ASP A 176 0.50 -23.03 1.06
N THR A 177 0.93 -23.60 2.18
CA THR A 177 0.42 -23.31 3.52
C THR A 177 1.33 -22.36 4.30
N VAL A 178 2.59 -22.21 3.89
CA VAL A 178 3.52 -21.24 4.47
C VAL A 178 3.12 -19.86 3.98
N VAL A 179 3.04 -18.88 4.89
CA VAL A 179 2.56 -17.53 4.60
C VAL A 179 3.72 -16.66 4.13
N HIS A 180 3.86 -16.43 2.83
CA HIS A 180 4.89 -15.57 2.24
C HIS A 180 4.31 -14.70 1.12
N HIS A 181 5.13 -13.86 0.46
CA HIS A 181 4.65 -13.02 -0.64
C HIS A 181 3.84 -13.78 -1.71
N TRP A 182 4.12 -15.04 -2.04
CA TRP A 182 3.34 -15.79 -3.04
C TRP A 182 2.08 -16.52 -2.53
N SER A 183 1.80 -16.49 -1.23
CA SER A 183 0.65 -17.15 -0.58
C SER A 183 -0.19 -16.16 0.25
N TYR A 184 0.10 -14.85 0.14
CA TYR A 184 -0.60 -13.76 0.84
C TYR A 184 -1.68 -13.14 -0.08
N PRO A 185 -2.93 -13.64 -0.10
CA PRO A 185 -3.91 -13.32 -1.14
C PRO A 185 -4.45 -11.89 -1.11
N PHE A 186 -4.16 -11.12 -0.06
CA PHE A 186 -4.63 -9.76 0.13
C PHE A 186 -3.52 -8.86 0.61
N SER A 187 -3.11 -7.90 -0.21
CA SER A 187 -2.18 -6.85 0.18
C SER A 187 -2.70 -5.46 -0.21
N VAL A 188 -2.24 -4.47 0.55
CA VAL A 188 -2.44 -3.05 0.27
C VAL A 188 -1.32 -2.43 -0.58
N ASP A 189 -0.31 -3.22 -0.97
CA ASP A 189 0.81 -2.79 -1.80
C ASP A 189 0.56 -3.12 -3.28
N ALA A 190 0.26 -2.10 -4.09
CA ALA A 190 0.07 -2.15 -5.55
C ALA A 190 -0.63 -3.41 -6.08
N THR A 191 -1.65 -3.88 -5.36
CA THR A 191 -2.42 -5.06 -5.72
C THR A 191 -3.79 -4.64 -6.25
N ILE A 192 -4.12 -5.14 -7.44
CA ILE A 192 -5.32 -4.79 -8.18
C ILE A 192 -6.36 -5.88 -8.00
N TYR A 193 -7.58 -5.46 -7.68
CA TYR A 193 -8.76 -6.30 -7.53
C TYR A 193 -9.91 -5.75 -8.37
N HIS A 194 -10.94 -6.56 -8.59
CA HIS A 194 -12.22 -6.04 -9.08
C HIS A 194 -12.92 -5.23 -7.98
N SER A 195 -13.30 -3.97 -8.28
CA SER A 195 -13.82 -3.01 -7.29
C SER A 195 -15.04 -3.54 -6.53
N LYS A 196 -16.07 -4.01 -7.26
CA LYS A 196 -17.31 -4.49 -6.63
C LYS A 196 -17.11 -5.82 -5.90
N GLY A 197 -16.23 -6.67 -6.42
CA GLY A 197 -15.95 -7.98 -5.84
C GLY A 197 -15.22 -7.84 -4.51
N LEU A 198 -14.21 -6.96 -4.45
CA LEU A 198 -13.53 -6.64 -3.21
C LEU A 198 -14.45 -5.94 -2.20
N LEU A 199 -15.24 -4.94 -2.65
CA LEU A 199 -16.15 -4.20 -1.77
C LEU A 199 -17.12 -5.10 -0.99
N LYS A 200 -17.62 -6.17 -1.63
CA LYS A 200 -18.50 -7.17 -1.01
C LYS A 200 -17.92 -7.75 0.29
N TYR A 201 -16.59 -7.92 0.35
CA TYR A 201 -15.91 -8.47 1.52
C TYR A 201 -15.41 -7.39 2.46
N LEU A 202 -14.96 -6.24 1.96
CA LEU A 202 -14.64 -5.07 2.79
C LEU A 202 -15.83 -4.67 3.69
N GLU A 203 -17.06 -4.84 3.22
CA GLU A 203 -18.26 -4.58 4.04
C GLU A 203 -18.41 -5.54 5.24
N LYS A 204 -17.84 -6.74 5.18
CA LYS A 204 -18.00 -7.82 6.17
C LYS A 204 -16.85 -7.94 7.19
N MET A 205 -15.75 -7.21 6.98
CA MET A 205 -14.53 -7.34 7.79
C MET A 205 -14.38 -6.15 8.73
N VAL A 206 -13.93 -6.35 9.96
CA VAL A 206 -13.54 -5.22 10.83
C VAL A 206 -12.13 -4.74 10.48
N TYR A 207 -11.93 -3.43 10.33
CA TYR A 207 -10.62 -2.79 10.12
C TYR A 207 -10.76 -1.28 10.36
N HIS A 208 -9.70 -0.62 10.81
CA HIS A 208 -9.74 0.80 11.22
C HIS A 208 -8.61 1.67 10.60
N ASN A 209 -7.62 1.03 9.99
CA ASN A 209 -6.49 1.68 9.31
C ASN A 209 -5.91 0.70 8.26
N PRO A 210 -4.92 1.11 7.44
CA PRO A 210 -4.33 0.25 6.42
C PRO A 210 -3.72 -1.05 6.97
N VAL A 211 -3.08 -1.00 8.15
CA VAL A 211 -2.46 -2.18 8.78
C VAL A 211 -3.51 -3.22 9.12
N THR A 212 -4.57 -2.83 9.84
CA THR A 212 -5.66 -3.77 10.18
C THR A 212 -6.54 -4.13 9.00
N LEU A 213 -6.56 -3.32 7.94
CA LEU A 213 -7.18 -3.71 6.67
C LEU A 213 -6.43 -4.87 6.04
N GLU A 214 -5.09 -4.79 5.97
CA GLU A 214 -4.26 -5.86 5.44
C GLU A 214 -4.33 -7.13 6.31
N GLU A 215 -4.11 -7.00 7.62
CA GLU A 215 -4.11 -8.13 8.55
C GLU A 215 -5.47 -8.85 8.59
N ASN A 216 -6.55 -8.14 8.93
CA ASN A 216 -7.88 -8.75 9.04
C ASN A 216 -8.41 -9.14 7.66
N GLY A 217 -8.05 -8.40 6.61
CA GLY A 217 -8.38 -8.70 5.23
C GLY A 217 -7.79 -10.03 4.78
N CYS A 218 -6.49 -10.21 4.99
CA CYS A 218 -5.79 -11.45 4.65
C CYS A 218 -6.34 -12.63 5.46
N GLN A 219 -6.54 -12.48 6.77
CA GLN A 219 -7.16 -13.53 7.60
C GLN A 219 -8.54 -13.95 7.08
N TYR A 220 -9.42 -12.99 6.80
CA TYR A 220 -10.76 -13.27 6.28
C TYR A 220 -10.69 -13.98 4.92
N ILE A 221 -9.84 -13.50 4.01
CA ILE A 221 -9.69 -14.04 2.66
C ILE A 221 -9.13 -15.46 2.70
N LEU A 222 -8.14 -15.73 3.55
CA LEU A 222 -7.61 -17.08 3.77
C LEU A 222 -8.68 -18.03 4.30
N GLN A 223 -9.44 -17.61 5.34
CA GLN A 223 -10.51 -18.42 5.93
C GLN A 223 -11.61 -18.78 4.94
N HIS A 224 -11.94 -17.88 4.02
CA HIS A 224 -13.01 -18.05 3.04
C HIS A 224 -12.52 -18.55 1.66
N ARG A 225 -11.22 -18.81 1.52
CA ARG A 225 -10.56 -19.24 0.28
C ARG A 225 -10.84 -18.33 -0.93
N LEU A 226 -10.85 -17.02 -0.71
CA LEU A 226 -11.15 -15.98 -1.71
C LEU A 226 -9.89 -15.53 -2.45
N PHE A 227 -10.03 -14.82 -3.57
CA PHE A 227 -8.88 -14.32 -4.35
C PHE A 227 -7.85 -15.40 -4.72
N ARG A 228 -8.31 -16.63 -4.99
CA ARG A 228 -7.48 -17.82 -5.26
C ARG A 228 -6.44 -17.64 -6.36
N ILE A 229 -6.76 -16.91 -7.42
CA ILE A 229 -5.93 -16.74 -8.61
C ILE A 229 -5.00 -15.54 -8.38
N GLY A 230 -3.72 -15.81 -8.15
CA GLY A 230 -2.68 -14.81 -8.10
C GLY A 230 -2.09 -14.55 -9.47
N LEU A 231 -1.92 -13.27 -9.81
CA LEU A 231 -1.28 -12.83 -11.04
C LEU A 231 -0.18 -11.80 -10.72
N SER A 232 0.89 -11.74 -11.52
CA SER A 232 1.92 -10.70 -11.39
C SER A 232 2.62 -10.43 -12.72
N PRO A 233 3.26 -9.25 -12.92
CA PRO A 233 4.18 -9.06 -14.02
C PRO A 233 5.38 -10.04 -13.91
N ILE A 234 6.17 -10.14 -14.99
CA ILE A 234 7.41 -10.94 -14.97
C ILE A 234 8.38 -10.42 -13.91
N GLN A 235 8.60 -9.10 -13.87
CA GLN A 235 9.40 -8.45 -12.83
C GLN A 235 8.49 -7.54 -12.01
N SER A 236 8.74 -7.46 -10.71
CA SER A 236 8.05 -6.49 -9.86
C SER A 236 8.26 -5.07 -10.40
N LYS A 237 7.30 -4.21 -10.09
CA LYS A 237 7.21 -2.83 -10.59
C LYS A 237 7.13 -1.81 -9.46
N LEU A 238 6.82 -2.28 -8.26
CA LEU A 238 6.75 -1.49 -7.04
C LEU A 238 7.61 -2.11 -5.94
N VAL A 239 8.31 -1.25 -5.19
CA VAL A 239 8.94 -1.57 -3.90
C VAL A 239 8.41 -0.65 -2.81
N ALA A 240 8.37 -1.14 -1.57
CA ALA A 240 8.11 -0.33 -0.38
C ALA A 240 9.43 0.06 0.30
N THR A 241 9.57 1.32 0.66
CA THR A 241 10.81 1.88 1.21
C THR A 241 10.78 1.91 2.74
N LYS A 242 11.91 1.62 3.38
CA LYS A 242 12.01 1.49 4.85
C LYS A 242 12.69 2.67 5.53
N LEU A 243 12.30 3.89 5.13
CA LEU A 243 12.79 5.14 5.72
C LEU A 243 12.38 5.27 7.19
N ASN A 244 11.09 5.04 7.47
CA ASN A 244 10.46 5.29 8.75
C ASN A 244 9.14 4.54 8.91
N ARG A 245 8.55 4.64 10.10
CA ARG A 245 7.26 4.06 10.44
C ARG A 245 6.42 5.08 11.21
N VAL A 246 5.14 5.18 10.86
CA VAL A 246 4.16 6.05 11.54
C VAL A 246 3.08 5.27 12.29
N SER A 247 2.94 3.97 12.02
CA SER A 247 2.03 3.09 12.75
C SER A 247 2.73 2.48 13.97
N VAL A 248 1.96 2.31 15.05
CA VAL A 248 2.37 1.53 16.24
C VAL A 248 1.92 0.07 16.16
N ASP A 249 1.06 -0.27 15.19
CA ASP A 249 0.49 -1.62 15.04
C ASP A 249 1.45 -2.62 14.35
N SER A 250 2.61 -2.18 13.83
CA SER A 250 3.63 -3.07 13.24
C SER A 250 5.03 -2.79 13.80
N LEU A 251 5.89 -3.80 13.83
CA LEU A 251 7.28 -3.71 14.33
C LEU A 251 8.34 -3.74 13.21
N ASN A 252 7.94 -3.43 11.98
CA ASN A 252 8.83 -3.53 10.81
C ASN A 252 10.09 -2.67 10.98
N PRO A 253 11.28 -3.19 10.59
CA PRO A 253 12.55 -2.48 10.74
C PRO A 253 12.64 -1.32 9.73
N THR A 254 13.33 -0.24 10.12
CA THR A 254 13.49 0.99 9.32
C THR A 254 14.83 1.66 9.61
N ILE A 255 15.30 2.54 8.74
CA ILE A 255 16.49 3.37 8.98
C ILE A 255 16.24 4.60 9.89
N HIS A 256 15.04 4.70 10.48
CA HIS A 256 14.70 5.68 11.52
C HIS A 256 14.82 7.17 11.14
N ILE A 257 14.63 7.53 9.87
CA ILE A 257 14.52 8.93 9.47
C ILE A 257 13.22 9.52 10.03
N LYS A 258 13.29 10.55 10.87
CA LYS A 258 12.09 11.07 11.56
C LYS A 258 11.08 11.67 10.55
N PRO A 259 9.78 11.29 10.59
CA PRO A 259 8.76 11.91 9.76
C PRO A 259 8.65 13.43 9.95
N ASP A 260 8.84 13.92 11.18
CA ASP A 260 8.82 15.36 11.47
C ASP A 260 9.92 16.13 10.73
N PHE A 261 11.15 15.59 10.71
CA PHE A 261 12.27 16.17 9.97
C PHE A 261 11.97 16.24 8.47
N LEU A 262 11.43 15.16 7.90
CA LEU A 262 11.03 15.12 6.50
C LEU A 262 9.90 16.09 6.18
N ASN A 263 8.94 16.25 7.09
CA ASN A 263 7.87 17.23 6.94
C ASN A 263 8.40 18.66 7.00
N GLU A 264 9.29 18.99 7.94
CA GLU A 264 9.95 20.32 7.99
C GLU A 264 10.65 20.65 6.67
N LYS A 265 11.45 19.71 6.15
CA LYS A 265 12.12 19.88 4.85
C LYS A 265 11.13 20.05 3.70
N PHE A 266 10.01 19.31 3.71
CA PHE A 266 8.97 19.47 2.70
C PHE A 266 8.31 20.86 2.75
N LEU A 267 8.04 21.37 3.96
CA LEU A 267 7.51 22.73 4.14
C LEU A 267 8.49 23.80 3.66
N ASP A 268 9.79 23.53 3.77
CA ASP A 268 10.85 24.38 3.23
C ASP A 268 10.99 24.27 1.70
N GLY A 269 10.18 23.45 1.02
CA GLY A 269 10.17 23.30 -0.43
C GLY A 269 11.15 22.25 -0.98
N TYR A 270 11.65 21.35 -0.13
CA TYR A 270 12.42 20.20 -0.60
C TYR A 270 11.53 19.07 -1.13
N THR A 271 12.00 18.34 -2.13
CA THR A 271 11.45 17.06 -2.56
C THR A 271 12.39 15.91 -2.21
N LEU A 272 11.88 14.69 -2.19
CA LEU A 272 12.65 13.48 -1.93
C LEU A 272 13.18 12.90 -3.25
N GLU A 273 14.40 12.40 -3.24
CA GLU A 273 14.96 11.57 -4.31
C GLU A 273 15.61 10.34 -3.68
N LEU A 274 15.19 9.14 -4.10
CA LEU A 274 15.72 7.87 -3.63
C LEU A 274 16.55 7.21 -4.73
N ILE A 275 17.73 6.72 -4.37
CA ILE A 275 18.50 5.81 -5.22
C ILE A 275 18.12 4.39 -4.81
N ILE A 276 17.32 3.74 -5.66
CA ILE A 276 16.89 2.35 -5.47
C ILE A 276 18.08 1.42 -5.76
N PRO A 277 18.29 0.35 -4.97
CA PRO A 277 19.34 -0.63 -5.22
C PRO A 277 19.25 -1.23 -6.63
N GLU A 278 20.40 -1.45 -7.28
CA GLU A 278 20.44 -2.05 -8.62
C GLU A 278 19.81 -3.45 -8.66
N LYS A 279 19.99 -4.22 -7.59
CA LYS A 279 19.37 -5.54 -7.42
C LYS A 279 18.15 -5.41 -6.50
N ILE A 280 16.97 -5.67 -7.04
CA ILE A 280 15.71 -5.73 -6.29
C ILE A 280 15.33 -7.20 -6.12
N ASP A 281 15.71 -7.77 -4.99
CA ASP A 281 15.40 -9.16 -4.59
C ASP A 281 14.35 -9.28 -3.47
N ASN A 282 13.89 -8.15 -2.94
CA ASN A 282 12.82 -8.06 -1.96
C ASN A 282 11.81 -6.97 -2.34
N ALA A 283 10.54 -7.17 -1.97
CA ALA A 283 9.49 -6.16 -2.13
C ALA A 283 9.72 -4.92 -1.25
N ASN A 284 10.51 -5.06 -0.19
CA ASN A 284 10.86 -4.02 0.76
C ASN A 284 12.35 -3.70 0.63
N ILE A 285 12.68 -2.40 0.55
CA ILE A 285 14.06 -1.95 0.37
C ILE A 285 14.46 -0.85 1.34
N VAL A 286 15.74 -0.85 1.69
CA VAL A 286 16.50 0.31 2.14
C VAL A 286 17.14 0.94 0.89
N PRO A 287 16.85 2.21 0.55
CA PRO A 287 17.50 2.87 -0.58
C PRO A 287 19.02 2.99 -0.36
N ASP A 288 19.79 2.88 -1.45
CA ASP A 288 21.25 3.04 -1.41
C ASP A 288 21.64 4.44 -0.97
N LYS A 289 20.89 5.45 -1.43
CA LYS A 289 21.07 6.85 -1.04
C LYS A 289 19.73 7.57 -1.00
N ILE A 290 19.65 8.58 -0.14
CA ILE A 290 18.48 9.44 0.01
C ILE A 290 18.93 10.88 -0.04
N TYR A 291 18.32 11.62 -0.96
CA TYR A 291 18.58 13.04 -1.13
C TYR A 291 17.32 13.87 -0.88
N LEU A 292 17.54 15.10 -0.40
CA LEU A 292 16.55 16.17 -0.40
C LEU A 292 16.96 17.19 -1.46
N ILE A 293 16.04 17.52 -2.37
CA ILE A 293 16.29 18.39 -3.53
C ILE A 293 15.49 19.68 -3.40
N LYS A 294 16.12 20.83 -3.61
CA LYS A 294 15.44 22.14 -3.69
C LYS A 294 16.18 23.05 -4.68
N GLY A 295 15.60 23.24 -5.86
CA GLY A 295 16.28 23.93 -6.95
C GLY A 295 17.59 23.22 -7.32
N ASP A 296 18.70 23.93 -7.29
CA ASP A 296 20.03 23.38 -7.55
C ASP A 296 20.68 22.70 -6.32
N THR A 297 20.06 22.81 -5.14
CA THR A 297 20.57 22.20 -3.91
C THR A 297 20.18 20.73 -3.84
N LYS A 298 21.18 19.86 -3.64
CA LYS A 298 21.02 18.41 -3.42
C LYS A 298 21.71 17.99 -2.12
N GLU A 299 20.93 17.72 -1.08
CA GLU A 299 21.42 17.33 0.24
C GLU A 299 21.35 15.81 0.42
N LEU A 300 22.50 15.14 0.61
CA LEU A 300 22.53 13.73 1.00
C LEU A 300 22.16 13.61 2.48
N ILE A 301 21.07 12.90 2.80
CA ILE A 301 20.64 12.67 4.19
C ILE A 301 20.85 11.23 4.66
N TYR A 302 21.08 10.30 3.74
CA TYR A 302 21.39 8.90 4.04
C TYR A 302 22.17 8.27 2.89
N SER A 303 23.14 7.42 3.23
CA SER A 303 23.82 6.50 2.33
C SER A 303 23.88 5.14 3.02
N MET A 304 23.72 4.07 2.25
CA MET A 304 23.78 2.69 2.76
C MET A 304 25.02 2.50 3.65
N ASP A 305 24.76 2.01 4.85
CA ASP A 305 25.74 1.74 5.89
C ASP A 305 25.48 0.37 6.52
N ALA A 306 26.35 -0.07 7.44
CA ALA A 306 26.21 -1.38 8.09
C ALA A 306 24.87 -1.55 8.83
N GLN A 307 24.25 -0.46 9.31
CA GLN A 307 22.93 -0.51 9.92
C GLN A 307 21.84 -0.71 8.87
N GLY A 308 21.92 -0.02 7.73
CA GLY A 308 21.06 -0.22 6.57
C GLY A 308 21.11 -1.63 6.02
N GLU A 309 22.31 -2.18 5.83
CA GLU A 309 22.53 -3.57 5.41
C GLU A 309 21.89 -4.55 6.39
N LYS A 310 22.06 -4.31 7.69
CA LYS A 310 21.40 -5.12 8.73
C LYS A 310 19.88 -5.02 8.60
N ILE A 311 19.32 -3.82 8.46
CA ILE A 311 17.87 -3.63 8.27
C ILE A 311 17.39 -4.37 7.01
N GLN A 312 18.09 -4.22 5.89
CA GLN A 312 17.78 -4.92 4.64
C GLN A 312 17.79 -6.44 4.83
N SER A 313 18.78 -6.98 5.55
CA SER A 313 18.88 -8.43 5.81
C SER A 313 17.73 -8.97 6.67
N LEU A 314 17.14 -8.12 7.52
CA LEU A 314 15.98 -8.42 8.35
C LEU A 314 14.68 -8.36 7.54
N LEU A 315 14.65 -7.72 6.37
CA LEU A 315 13.49 -7.74 5.49
C LEU A 315 13.38 -9.15 4.89
N GLY A 316 12.46 -9.94 5.43
CA GLY A 316 12.17 -11.29 4.94
C GLY A 316 11.38 -11.27 3.64
N ILE A 317 11.18 -12.46 3.07
CA ILE A 317 10.29 -12.76 1.93
C ILE A 317 8.80 -12.45 2.29
N GLU A 318 8.53 -12.00 3.52
CA GLU A 318 7.20 -11.84 4.10
C GLU A 318 7.02 -10.45 4.76
N GLY A 319 8.08 -9.62 4.81
CA GLY A 319 8.16 -8.46 5.68
C GLY A 319 8.59 -8.87 7.09
N ALA A 320 9.82 -8.49 7.48
CA ALA A 320 10.52 -8.88 8.71
C ALA A 320 10.70 -10.41 8.91
N LYS A 321 11.95 -10.92 8.87
CA LYS A 321 12.29 -12.34 9.14
C LYS A 321 11.97 -12.79 10.58
N GLU A 322 11.64 -11.85 11.46
CA GLU A 322 11.36 -12.08 12.89
C GLU A 322 10.08 -11.35 13.30
N GLN A 323 8.91 -11.88 12.93
CA GLN A 323 7.65 -11.58 13.61
C GLN A 323 6.85 -12.86 13.89
N LEU A 324 7.55 -13.92 14.31
CA LEU A 324 6.97 -15.09 14.96
C LEU A 324 7.74 -15.36 16.25
N GLU A 325 7.38 -14.63 17.31
CA GLU A 325 7.35 -15.17 18.68
C GLU A 325 6.02 -14.79 19.35
#